data_AF-A0A6S7K4P6-F1
#
_entry.id   AF-A0A6S7K4P6-F1
#
_cell.length_a   1.000
_cell.length_b   1.000
_cell.length_c   1.000
_cell.angle_alpha   90.00
_cell.angle_beta   90.00
_cell.angle_gamma   90.00
#
_symmetry.space_group_name_H-M   'P 1'
#
loop_
_entity.id
_entity.type
_entity.pdbx_description
1 polymer ?
#
loop_
_entity_poly.entity_id
_entity_poly.type
_entity_poly.pdbx_seq_one_letter_code
_entity_poly.pdbx_strand_id
1 'polypeptide(L)' 'MPELSSIKLSEIEVVGVLRKLNSRKACGPDNIPNRLLIELADVIAPSLCEIFNMSLNLGVVPLKWKMANITP' A
#
# COMPACT_ATOMS: atom_id res chain seq x y z
N MET A 1 5.08 -20.71 -11.27
CA MET A 1 4.85 -19.38 -10.67
C MET A 1 5.45 -19.42 -9.28
N PRO A 2 6.25 -18.43 -8.86
CA PRO A 2 6.68 -18.35 -7.47
C PRO A 2 5.46 -18.17 -6.56
N GLU A 3 5.44 -18.85 -5.41
CA GLU A 3 4.40 -18.63 -4.39
C GLU A 3 4.56 -17.24 -3.77
N LEU A 4 3.43 -16.53 -3.57
CA LEU A 4 3.43 -15.22 -2.92
C LEU A 4 3.96 -15.27 -1.47
N SER A 5 3.89 -16.43 -0.81
CA SER A 5 4.40 -16.70 0.55
C SER A 5 5.91 -16.49 0.68
N SER A 6 6.67 -16.55 -0.42
CA SER A 6 8.12 -16.33 -0.41
C SER A 6 8.51 -14.85 -0.46
N ILE A 7 7.55 -13.94 -0.68
CA ILE A 7 7.79 -12.51 -0.77
C ILE A 7 7.61 -11.89 0.61
N LYS A 8 8.68 -11.26 1.13
CA LYS A 8 8.63 -10.50 2.37
C LYS A 8 9.07 -9.06 2.10
N LEU A 9 8.19 -8.13 2.42
CA LEU A 9 8.44 -6.70 2.34
C LEU A 9 9.13 -6.23 3.62
N SER A 10 10.04 -5.28 3.46
CA SER A 10 10.66 -4.53 4.55
C SER A 10 10.03 -3.14 4.69
N GLU A 11 10.10 -2.58 5.90
CA GLU A 11 9.61 -1.22 6.15
C GLU A 11 10.34 -0.18 5.29
N ILE A 12 11.65 -0.37 5.05
CA ILE A 12 12.47 0.51 4.22
C ILE A 12 11.95 0.55 2.78
N GLU A 13 11.55 -0.60 2.22
CA GLU A 13 10.94 -0.67 0.88
C GLU A 13 9.59 0.07 0.86
N VAL A 14 8.76 -0.12 1.89
CA VAL A 14 7.46 0.56 2.01
C VAL A 14 7.65 2.08 2.11
N VAL A 15 8.56 2.57 2.96
CA VAL A 15 8.92 4.00 3.03
C VAL A 15 9.40 4.50 1.67
N GLY A 16 10.27 3.74 1.01
CA GLY A 16 10.79 4.09 -0.31
C GLY A 16 9.70 4.23 -1.37
N VAL A 17 8.65 3.41 -1.32
CA VAL A 17 7.49 3.51 -2.20
C VAL A 17 6.63 4.72 -1.84
N LEU A 18 6.32 4.91 -0.55
CA LEU A 18 5.50 6.04 -0.08
C LEU A 18 6.11 7.39 -0.45
N ARG A 19 7.43 7.56 -0.28
CA ARG A 19 8.14 8.80 -0.64
C ARG A 19 8.20 9.07 -2.15
N LYS A 20 7.99 8.04 -2.99
CA LYS A 20 7.95 8.17 -4.45
C LYS A 20 6.56 8.48 -4.99
N LEU A 21 5.53 8.55 -4.14
CA LEU A 21 4.18 8.93 -4.57
C LEU A 21 4.20 10.33 -5.19
N ASN A 22 3.37 10.53 -6.22
CA ASN A 22 3.21 11.85 -6.82
C ASN A 22 2.19 12.64 -6.00
N SER A 23 2.66 13.68 -5.31
CA SER A 23 1.85 14.58 -4.47
C SER A 23 0.73 15.29 -5.23
N ARG A 24 0.81 15.40 -6.57
CA ARG A 24 -0.19 16.07 -7.42
C ARG A 24 -1.27 15.14 -7.94
N LYS A 25 -1.18 13.82 -7.72
CA LYS A 25 -2.24 12.88 -8.12
C LYS A 25 -3.43 12.99 -7.16
N ALA A 26 -4.61 12.65 -7.68
CA ALA A 26 -5.83 12.59 -6.90
C ALA A 26 -5.69 11.63 -5.71
N CYS A 27 -6.41 11.93 -4.63
CA CYS A 27 -6.56 11.05 -3.49
C CYS A 27 -7.18 9.71 -3.90
N GLY A 28 -6.94 8.69 -3.09
CA GLY A 28 -7.69 7.44 -3.20
C GLY A 28 -9.18 7.62 -2.87
N PRO A 29 -9.97 6.55 -2.98
CA PRO A 29 -11.38 6.54 -2.56
C PRO A 29 -11.58 6.77 -1.05
N ASP A 30 -10.49 6.72 -0.28
CA ASP A 30 -10.42 7.09 1.14
C ASP A 30 -10.29 8.61 1.36
N ASN A 31 -10.14 9.38 0.28
CA ASN A 31 -9.92 10.81 0.27
C ASN A 31 -8.62 11.25 0.99
N ILE A 32 -7.66 10.33 1.15
CA ILE A 32 -6.37 10.63 1.77
C ILE A 32 -5.41 11.22 0.72
N PRO A 33 -4.88 12.43 0.94
CA PRO A 33 -3.93 13.04 0.01
C PRO A 33 -2.59 12.31 0.00
N ASN A 34 -2.00 12.11 -1.18
CA ASN A 34 -0.67 11.53 -1.32
C ASN A 34 0.40 12.30 -0.54
N ARG A 35 0.24 13.63 -0.41
CA ARG A 35 1.14 14.46 0.39
C ARG A 35 1.21 14.00 1.85
N LEU A 36 0.08 13.62 2.44
CA LEU A 36 0.03 13.12 3.82
C LEU A 36 0.76 11.78 3.94
N LEU A 37 0.59 10.90 2.96
CA LEU A 37 1.28 9.59 2.91
C LEU A 37 2.80 9.76 2.79
N ILE A 38 3.26 10.77 2.05
CA ILE A 38 4.69 11.09 1.89
C ILE A 38 5.26 11.65 3.19
N GLU A 39 4.58 12.63 3.79
CA GLU A 39 5.04 13.32 5.00
C GLU A 39 5.05 12.39 6.23
N LEU A 40 4.11 11.44 6.30
CA LEU A 40 4.00 10.48 7.39
C LEU A 40 4.60 9.10 7.06
N ALA A 41 5.39 8.98 5.99
CA ALA A 41 5.86 7.70 5.48
C ALA A 41 6.55 6.85 6.55
N ASP A 42 7.43 7.43 7.36
CA ASP A 42 8.17 6.73 8.41
C ASP A 42 7.27 6.26 9.56
N VAL A 43 6.14 6.94 9.79
CA VAL A 43 5.19 6.61 10.87
C VAL A 43 4.23 5.49 10.44
N ILE A 44 3.77 5.52 9.19
CA ILE A 44 2.75 4.58 8.70
C ILE A 44 3.35 3.32 8.07
N ALA A 45 4.61 3.37 7.63
CA ALA A 45 5.25 2.24 6.95
C ALA A 45 5.30 0.95 7.78
N PRO A 46 5.57 0.95 9.09
CA PRO A 46 5.56 -0.29 9.89
C PRO A 46 4.21 -1.00 9.82
N SER A 47 3.11 -0.28 10.08
CA SER A 47 1.76 -0.83 10.04
C SER A 47 1.37 -1.32 8.65
N LEU A 48 1.71 -0.57 7.59
CA LEU A 48 1.43 -0.98 6.21
C LEU A 48 2.24 -2.22 5.82
N CYS A 49 3.51 -2.29 6.22
CA CYS A 49 4.40 -3.43 5.98
C CYS A 49 3.83 -4.72 6.59
N GLU A 50 3.35 -4.66 7.83
CA GLU A 50 2.69 -5.81 8.49
C GLU A 50 1.44 -6.26 7.74
N ILE A 51 0.56 -5.32 7.36
CA ILE A 51 -0.67 -5.63 6.62
C ILE A 51 -0.34 -6.28 5.27
N PHE A 52 0.63 -5.73 4.53
CA PHE A 52 1.02 -6.28 3.23
C PHE A 52 1.64 -7.66 3.35
N ASN A 53 2.57 -7.87 4.29
CA ASN A 53 3.16 -9.18 4.54
C ASN A 53 2.11 -10.21 4.97
N MET A 54 1.15 -9.83 5.82
CA MET A 54 0.04 -10.71 6.20
C MET A 54 -0.82 -11.08 4.99
N SER A 55 -1.14 -10.10 4.15
CA SER A 55 -1.90 -10.33 2.90
C SER A 55 -1.17 -11.27 1.94
N LEU A 56 0.14 -11.09 1.76
CA LEU A 56 0.99 -11.95 0.92
C LEU A 56 1.06 -13.39 1.46
N ASN A 57 1.27 -13.54 2.77
CA ASN A 57 1.36 -14.85 3.42
C ASN A 57 0.05 -15.63 3.37
N LEU A 58 -1.08 -14.95 3.56
CA LEU A 58 -2.41 -15.57 3.51
C LEU A 58 -2.92 -15.77 2.07
N GLY A 59 -2.30 -15.10 1.08
CA GLY A 59 -2.83 -15.04 -0.28
C GLY A 59 -4.19 -14.32 -0.37
N VAL A 60 -4.53 -13.49 0.62
CA VAL A 60 -5.82 -12.79 0.73
C VAL A 60 -5.59 -11.30 0.68
N VAL A 61 -6.26 -10.61 -0.23
CA VAL A 61 -6.37 -9.15 -0.25
C VAL A 61 -7.81 -8.73 0.09
N PRO A 62 -8.02 -7.59 0.77
CA PRO A 62 -9.35 -7.07 1.06
C PRO A 62 -10.22 -6.99 -0.20
N LEU A 63 -11.52 -7.34 -0.08
CA LEU A 63 -12.45 -7.32 -1.20
C LEU A 63 -12.49 -5.94 -1.88
N LYS A 64 -12.45 -4.86 -1.08
CA LYS A 64 -12.40 -3.48 -1.59
C LYS A 64 -11.21 -3.20 -2.51
N TRP A 65 -10.07 -3.88 -2.32
CA TRP A 65 -8.90 -3.72 -3.19
C TRP A 65 -9.04 -4.49 -4.51
N LYS A 66 -9.93 -5.49 -4.58
CA LYS A 66 -10.24 -6.24 -5.81
C LYS A 66 -11.30 -5.56 -6.67
N MET A 67 -12.02 -4.58 -6.11
CA MET A 67 -13.11 -3.89 -6.80
C MET A 67 -12.59 -2.60 -7.45
N ALA A 68 -12.93 -2.40 -8.73
CA ALA A 68 -12.68 -1.14 -9.43
C ALA A 68 -13.95 -0.28 -9.41
N ASN A 69 -13.84 1.00 -9.05
CA ASN A 69 -14.94 1.95 -9.20
C ASN A 69 -14.92 2.51 -10.63
N ILE A 70 -15.73 1.94 -11.50
CA ILE A 70 -15.84 2.36 -12.91
C ILE A 70 -17.02 3.32 -13.00
N THR A 71 -16.72 4.60 -13.23
CA THR A 71 -17.71 5.59 -13.66
C THR A 71 -17.69 5.70 -15.19
N PRO A 72 -18.86 5.74 -15.89
CA PRO A 72 -18.94 5.89 -17.34
C PRO A 72 -18.24 7.13 -17.89
#